data_AF-A0A318ZEE2-F1
#
_entry.id   AF-A0A318ZEE2-F1
#
_cell.length_a   1.000
_cell.length_b   1.000
_cell.length_c   1.000
_cell.angle_alpha   90.00
_cell.angle_beta   90.00
_cell.angle_gamma   90.00
#
_symmetry.space_group_name_H-M   'P 1'
#
loop_
_entity.id
_entity.type
_entity.pdbx_description
1 polymer ?
#
loop_
_entity_poly.entity_id
_entity_poly.type
_entity_poly.pdbx_seq_one_letter_code
_entity_poly.pdbx_strand_id
1 'polypeptide(L)'
;MDYTDPFLQVQADVLSTLQSTRPLFSSYLRIRSLAKSPSNPELQQARSELETTLTDLTADLDDLVESVRAIEQDPYRFGLELEEVQRRRTLVTDVGAEIENMRQELQRAVTTASATSAAGGSSHLPNPADFDDDGDGGLLSPSGERGDDYYAAMEQQRQMELMHEQDEQLDGVFRTVGNLRQQADDMGRELEEQAVMIDEVDTLADRVGGKLQSGMSKLKYIIRKNEDTMSSFAIAVLIFVLVLLLILLLVL
;
A
#
# COMPACT_ATOMS: atom_id res chain seq x y z
N MET A 1 -8.32 -32.09 -0.62
CA MET A 1 -8.62 -30.75 -0.08
C MET A 1 -7.28 -30.25 0.41
N ASP A 2 -6.54 -29.58 -0.47
CA ASP A 2 -5.27 -28.98 -0.10
C ASP A 2 -5.58 -27.89 0.94
N TYR A 3 -5.09 -28.08 2.17
CA TYR A 3 -5.18 -27.05 3.21
C TYR A 3 -4.20 -25.95 2.82
N THR A 4 -4.66 -24.98 2.02
CA THR A 4 -3.90 -23.76 1.75
C THR A 4 -3.76 -23.00 3.06
N ASP A 5 -2.52 -22.67 3.42
CA ASP A 5 -2.25 -21.93 4.64
C ASP A 5 -2.94 -20.55 4.59
N PRO A 6 -3.87 -20.24 5.51
CA PRO A 6 -4.57 -18.97 5.51
C PRO A 6 -3.62 -17.77 5.67
N PHE A 7 -2.46 -17.97 6.29
CA PHE A 7 -1.42 -16.94 6.40
C PHE A 7 -0.98 -16.44 5.02
N LEU A 8 -0.75 -17.36 4.07
CA LEU A 8 -0.25 -17.01 2.74
C LEU A 8 -1.26 -16.21 1.94
N GLN A 9 -2.56 -16.42 2.18
CA GLN A 9 -3.61 -15.67 1.53
C GLN A 9 -3.66 -14.23 2.05
N VAL A 10 -3.70 -14.05 3.38
CA VAL A 10 -3.69 -12.71 4.00
C VAL A 10 -2.39 -11.97 3.68
N GLN A 11 -1.26 -12.67 3.64
CA GLN A 11 0.00 -12.11 3.18
C GLN A 11 -0.11 -11.55 1.76
N ALA A 12 -0.69 -12.29 0.81
CA ALA A 12 -0.85 -11.82 -0.56
C ALA A 12 -1.76 -10.59 -0.65
N ASP A 13 -2.84 -10.58 0.14
CA ASP A 13 -3.78 -9.47 0.19
C ASP A 13 -3.14 -8.20 0.79
N VAL A 14 -2.37 -8.34 1.88
CA VAL A 14 -1.59 -7.24 2.48
C VAL A 14 -0.57 -6.68 1.51
N LEU A 15 0.19 -7.55 0.82
CA LEU A 15 1.19 -7.11 -0.15
C LEU A 15 0.56 -6.39 -1.36
N SER A 16 -0.57 -6.89 -1.86
CA SER A 16 -1.35 -6.25 -2.93
C SER A 16 -1.87 -4.87 -2.50
N THR A 17 -2.39 -4.78 -1.28
CA THR A 17 -2.91 -3.52 -0.72
C THR A 17 -1.78 -2.53 -0.46
N LEU A 18 -0.62 -3.00 0.01
CA LEU A 18 0.59 -2.18 0.17
C LEU A 18 1.07 -1.63 -1.18
N GLN A 19 1.07 -2.47 -2.22
CA GLN A 19 1.45 -2.07 -3.58
C GLN A 19 0.54 -0.98 -4.15
N SER A 20 -0.76 -1.00 -3.85
CA SER A 20 -1.69 0.07 -4.24
C SER A 20 -1.59 1.33 -3.35
N THR A 21 -1.12 1.18 -2.11
CA THR A 21 -0.95 2.30 -1.16
C THR A 21 0.29 3.14 -1.46
N ARG A 22 1.40 2.54 -1.92
CA ARG A 22 2.63 3.24 -2.33
C ARG A 22 2.40 4.39 -3.34
N PRO A 23 1.68 4.20 -4.47
CA PRO A 23 1.41 5.29 -5.40
C PRO A 23 0.48 6.36 -4.80
N LEU A 24 -0.48 5.98 -3.96
CA LEU A 24 -1.34 6.95 -3.24
C LEU A 24 -0.48 7.85 -2.33
N PHE A 25 0.45 7.27 -1.58
CA PHE A 25 1.39 8.00 -0.74
C PHE A 25 2.29 8.94 -1.56
N SER A 26 2.80 8.48 -2.70
CA SER A 26 3.60 9.33 -3.60
C SER A 26 2.79 10.51 -4.16
N SER A 27 1.51 10.28 -4.48
CA SER A 27 0.60 11.31 -4.96
C SER A 27 0.33 12.34 -3.86
N TYR A 28 0.06 11.88 -2.64
CA TYR A 28 -0.11 12.74 -1.47
C TYR A 28 1.10 13.63 -1.23
N LEU A 29 2.31 13.07 -1.20
CA LEU A 29 3.55 13.84 -1.02
C LEU A 29 3.77 14.86 -2.14
N ARG A 30 3.45 14.50 -3.39
CA ARG A 30 3.55 15.41 -4.53
C ARG A 30 2.56 16.56 -4.42
N ILE A 31 1.29 16.28 -4.13
CA ILE A 31 0.25 17.30 -3.94
C ILE A 31 0.63 18.22 -2.79
N ARG A 32 1.15 17.65 -1.69
CA ARG A 32 1.68 18.42 -0.55
C ARG A 32 2.79 19.38 -0.97
N SER A 33 3.73 18.93 -1.80
CA SER A 33 4.83 19.79 -2.29
C SER A 33 4.37 20.93 -3.21
N LEU A 34 3.24 20.74 -3.92
CA LEU A 34 2.69 21.72 -4.86
C LEU A 34 1.64 22.65 -4.24
N ALA A 35 0.97 22.20 -3.17
CA ALA A 35 -0.11 22.93 -2.55
C ALA A 35 0.43 24.08 -1.68
N LYS A 36 0.24 25.32 -2.15
CA LYS A 36 0.53 26.56 -1.40
C LYS A 36 -0.40 26.80 -0.20
N SER A 37 -1.50 26.05 -0.11
CA SER A 37 -2.47 26.15 1.00
C SER A 37 -2.78 24.76 1.56
N PRO A 38 -2.78 24.59 2.90
CA PRO A 38 -3.16 23.34 3.56
C PRO A 38 -4.65 23.00 3.39
N SER A 39 -5.47 23.93 2.88
CA SER A 39 -6.91 23.75 2.68
C SER A 39 -7.29 23.24 1.27
N ASN A 40 -6.34 22.72 0.48
CA ASN A 40 -6.65 22.20 -0.85
C ASN A 40 -7.54 20.94 -0.73
N PRO A 41 -8.73 20.91 -1.37
CA PRO A 41 -9.63 19.75 -1.32
C PRO A 41 -8.97 18.46 -1.83
N GLU A 42 -8.09 18.55 -2.83
CA GLU A 42 -7.36 17.38 -3.36
C GLU A 42 -6.40 16.79 -2.32
N LEU A 43 -5.76 17.65 -1.52
CA LEU A 43 -4.86 17.23 -0.45
C LEU A 43 -5.64 16.56 0.68
N GLN A 44 -6.81 17.11 1.04
CA GLN A 44 -7.68 16.53 2.07
C GLN A 44 -8.24 15.17 1.64
N GLN A 45 -8.66 15.05 0.38
CA GLN A 45 -9.14 13.79 -0.19
C GLN A 45 -8.03 12.73 -0.21
N ALA A 46 -6.85 13.06 -0.77
CA ALA A 46 -5.72 12.15 -0.82
C ALA A 46 -5.27 11.71 0.58
N ARG A 47 -5.33 12.61 1.56
CA ARG A 47 -5.04 12.30 2.96
C ARG A 47 -6.06 11.31 3.54
N SER A 48 -7.35 11.57 3.38
CA SER A 48 -8.42 10.73 3.93
C SER A 48 -8.41 9.33 3.32
N GLU A 49 -8.14 9.22 2.02
CA GLU A 49 -8.02 7.95 1.32
C GLU A 49 -6.83 7.14 1.87
N LEU A 50 -5.65 7.76 1.93
CA LEU A 50 -4.45 7.14 2.48
C LEU A 50 -4.60 6.76 3.96
N GLU A 51 -5.26 7.59 4.77
CA GLU A 51 -5.51 7.30 6.18
C GLU A 51 -6.44 6.10 6.37
N THR A 52 -7.44 5.95 5.50
CA THR A 52 -8.34 4.80 5.50
C THR A 52 -7.57 3.53 5.11
N THR A 53 -6.84 3.54 4.00
CA THR A 53 -6.09 2.36 3.54
C THR A 53 -4.99 1.95 4.51
N LEU A 54 -4.27 2.90 5.13
CA LEU A 54 -3.27 2.60 6.16
C LEU A 54 -3.90 2.02 7.42
N THR A 55 -5.13 2.43 7.77
CA THR A 55 -5.84 1.86 8.92
C THR A 55 -6.26 0.42 8.65
N ASP A 56 -6.78 0.13 7.47
CA ASP A 56 -7.14 -1.23 7.04
C ASP A 56 -5.88 -2.13 7.01
N LEU A 57 -4.79 -1.66 6.39
CA LEU A 57 -3.50 -2.36 6.37
C LEU A 57 -2.92 -2.62 7.78
N THR A 58 -3.12 -1.69 8.72
CA THR A 58 -2.66 -1.88 10.10
C THR A 58 -3.43 -3.02 10.78
N ALA A 59 -4.75 -3.09 10.55
CA ALA A 59 -5.57 -4.16 11.10
C ALA A 59 -5.18 -5.53 10.52
N ASP A 60 -5.01 -5.62 9.20
CA ASP A 60 -4.58 -6.86 8.54
C ASP A 60 -3.17 -7.28 9.01
N LEU A 61 -2.27 -6.31 9.23
CA LEU A 61 -0.94 -6.59 9.77
C LEU A 61 -1.00 -7.09 11.22
N ASP A 62 -1.85 -6.50 12.06
CA ASP A 62 -2.02 -6.95 13.46
C ASP A 62 -2.48 -8.41 13.52
N ASP A 63 -3.39 -8.82 12.64
CA ASP A 63 -3.82 -10.22 12.49
C ASP A 63 -2.65 -11.13 12.07
N LEU A 64 -1.80 -10.67 11.13
CA LEU A 64 -0.58 -11.39 10.74
C LEU A 64 0.42 -11.49 11.90
N VAL A 65 0.63 -10.43 12.69
CA VAL A 65 1.49 -10.44 13.88
C VAL A 65 1.00 -11.49 14.88
N GLU A 66 -0.32 -11.50 15.16
CA GLU A 66 -0.91 -12.48 16.08
C GLU A 66 -0.74 -13.90 15.57
N SER A 67 -0.93 -14.12 14.27
CA SER A 67 -0.73 -15.44 13.65
C SER A 67 0.72 -15.93 13.75
N VAL A 68 1.71 -15.06 13.52
CA VAL A 68 3.13 -15.40 13.68
C VAL A 68 3.44 -15.72 15.14
N ARG A 69 2.91 -14.92 16.08
CA ARG A 69 3.10 -15.16 17.52
C ARG A 69 2.48 -16.48 17.99
N ALA A 70 1.36 -16.90 17.41
CA ALA A 70 0.76 -18.20 17.69
C ALA A 70 1.62 -19.35 17.13
N ILE A 71 2.18 -19.17 15.93
CA ILE A 71 3.07 -20.14 15.29
C ILE A 71 4.41 -20.26 16.04
N GLU A 72 4.97 -19.16 16.55
CA GLU A 72 6.23 -19.15 17.31
C GLU A 72 6.15 -19.99 18.60
N GLN A 73 4.96 -20.12 19.20
CA GLN A 73 4.77 -20.91 20.42
C GLN A 73 4.80 -22.42 20.17
N ASP A 74 4.31 -22.88 19.02
CA ASP A 74 4.31 -24.31 18.67
C ASP A 74 4.41 -24.55 17.15
N PRO A 75 5.60 -24.38 16.54
CA PRO A 75 5.78 -24.50 15.08
C PRO A 75 5.47 -25.91 14.56
N TYR A 76 5.78 -26.94 15.35
CA TYR A 76 5.62 -28.34 14.97
C TYR A 76 4.16 -28.76 14.84
N ARG A 77 3.26 -28.15 15.63
CA ARG A 77 1.81 -28.37 15.52
C ARG A 77 1.24 -27.97 14.16
N PHE A 78 1.85 -26.96 13.53
CA PHE A 78 1.46 -26.46 12.22
C PHE A 78 2.27 -27.09 11.08
N GLY A 79 3.23 -27.98 11.38
CA GLY A 79 4.09 -28.61 10.37
C GLY A 79 5.01 -27.61 9.66
N LEU A 80 5.32 -26.48 10.29
CA LEU A 80 6.15 -25.42 9.72
C LEU A 80 7.62 -25.59 10.11
N GLU A 81 8.51 -25.30 9.18
CA GLU A 81 9.94 -25.23 9.44
C GLU A 81 10.31 -23.93 10.17
N LEU A 82 11.32 -23.98 11.03
CA LEU A 82 11.75 -22.80 11.81
C LEU A 82 12.19 -21.63 10.92
N GLU A 83 12.75 -21.94 9.74
CA GLU A 83 13.13 -20.96 8.72
C GLU A 83 11.92 -20.22 8.15
N GLU A 84 10.80 -20.93 7.97
CA GLU A 84 9.55 -20.34 7.48
C GLU A 84 8.96 -19.38 8.52
N VAL A 85 8.99 -19.74 9.80
CA VAL A 85 8.55 -18.85 10.88
C VAL A 85 9.40 -17.56 10.92
N GLN A 86 10.71 -17.68 10.72
CA GLN A 86 11.60 -16.53 10.62
C GLN A 86 11.27 -15.64 9.42
N ARG A 87 11.00 -16.22 8.25
CA ARG A 87 10.55 -15.45 7.07
C ARG A 87 9.28 -14.66 7.35
N ARG A 88 8.27 -15.28 7.96
CA ARG A 88 7.00 -14.61 8.31
C ARG A 88 7.22 -13.47 9.30
N ARG A 89 8.09 -13.66 10.29
CA ARG A 89 8.44 -12.62 11.26
C ARG A 89 9.12 -11.41 10.59
N THR A 90 10.10 -11.67 9.73
CA THR A 90 10.82 -10.60 9.02
C THR A 90 9.85 -9.80 8.14
N LEU A 91 9.00 -10.49 7.37
CA LEU A 91 7.97 -9.85 6.54
C LEU A 91 7.08 -8.91 7.36
N VAL A 92 6.51 -9.40 8.46
CA VAL A 92 5.61 -8.61 9.32
C VAL A 92 6.35 -7.40 9.93
N THR A 93 7.63 -7.57 10.27
CA THR A 93 8.45 -6.47 10.80
C THR A 93 8.72 -5.40 9.73
N ASP A 94 9.06 -5.82 8.52
CA ASP A 94 9.40 -4.91 7.42
C ASP A 94 8.16 -4.13 6.95
N VAL A 95 7.04 -4.83 6.74
CA VAL A 95 5.75 -4.22 6.37
C VAL A 95 5.26 -3.28 7.47
N GLY A 96 5.39 -3.67 8.74
CA GLY A 96 5.05 -2.81 9.88
C GLY A 96 5.90 -1.54 9.94
N ALA A 97 7.20 -1.64 9.68
CA ALA A 97 8.07 -0.47 9.62
C ALA A 97 7.70 0.48 8.47
N GLU A 98 7.31 -0.05 7.31
CA GLU A 98 6.88 0.75 6.16
C GLU A 98 5.56 1.49 6.44
N ILE A 99 4.55 0.80 6.98
CA ILE A 99 3.25 1.38 7.35
C ILE A 99 3.44 2.47 8.41
N GLU A 100 4.23 2.20 9.44
CA GLU A 100 4.50 3.17 10.51
C GLU A 100 5.22 4.42 9.99
N ASN A 101 6.17 4.26 9.07
CA ASN A 101 6.84 5.39 8.41
C ASN A 101 5.84 6.25 7.62
N MET A 102 4.95 5.63 6.83
CA MET A 102 3.90 6.34 6.10
C MET A 102 2.94 7.08 7.05
N ARG A 103 2.56 6.47 8.18
CA ARG A 103 1.71 7.09 9.22
C ARG A 103 2.41 8.28 9.89
N GLN A 104 3.68 8.14 10.25
CA GLN A 104 4.45 9.23 10.85
C GLN A 104 4.59 10.42 9.92
N GLU A 105 4.81 10.18 8.62
CA GLU A 105 4.91 11.25 7.63
C GLU A 105 3.56 11.97 7.43
N LEU A 106 2.46 11.24 7.49
CA LEU A 106 1.10 11.80 7.49
C LEU A 106 0.86 12.68 8.72
N GLN A 107 1.24 12.22 9.92
CA GLN A 107 1.09 12.96 11.17
C GLN A 107 1.99 14.19 11.24
N ARG A 108 3.24 14.09 10.77
CA ARG A 108 4.15 15.23 10.63
C ARG A 108 3.55 16.31 9.75
N ALA A 109 2.91 15.94 8.65
CA ALA A 109 2.24 16.92 7.79
C ALA A 109 1.10 17.66 8.52
N VAL A 110 0.32 16.96 9.36
CA VAL A 110 -0.74 17.58 10.16
C VAL A 110 -0.16 18.56 11.19
N THR A 111 0.88 18.14 11.93
CA THR A 111 1.51 18.99 12.96
C THR A 111 2.17 20.24 12.38
N THR A 112 2.86 20.13 11.25
CA THR A 112 3.43 21.30 10.53
C THR A 112 2.34 22.25 10.03
N ALA A 113 1.23 21.72 9.50
CA ALA A 113 0.09 22.55 9.08
C ALA A 113 -0.60 23.25 10.26
N SER A 114 -0.66 22.61 11.44
CA SER A 114 -1.17 23.22 12.68
C SER A 114 -0.22 24.27 13.27
N ALA A 115 1.10 24.09 13.14
CA ALA A 115 2.09 25.06 13.62
C ALA A 115 2.07 26.35 12.79
N THR A 116 1.92 26.27 11.46
CA THR A 116 1.81 27.45 10.59
C THR A 116 0.51 28.22 10.80
N SER A 117 -0.59 27.54 11.12
CA SER A 117 -1.87 28.19 11.45
C SER A 117 -1.89 28.80 12.86
N ALA A 118 -1.08 28.31 13.80
CA ALA A 118 -0.87 28.96 15.10
C ALA A 118 0.01 30.22 14.99
N ALA A 119 1.04 30.21 14.13
CA ALA A 119 1.89 31.39 13.87
C ALA A 119 1.14 32.51 13.13
N GLY A 120 0.22 32.17 12.22
CA GLY A 120 -0.63 33.15 11.53
C GLY A 120 -1.81 33.70 12.35
N GLY A 121 -2.06 33.16 13.55
CA GLY A 121 -3.20 33.50 14.40
C GLY A 121 -2.92 34.50 15.53
N SER A 122 -1.66 34.88 15.76
CA SER A 122 -1.25 35.76 16.87
C SER A 122 -0.59 37.07 16.46
N SER A 123 -0.79 37.51 15.22
CA SER A 123 -0.68 38.95 14.93
C SER A 123 -1.86 39.64 15.61
N HIS A 124 -1.68 39.95 16.89
CA HIS A 124 -2.40 40.98 17.61
C HIS A 124 -2.18 42.29 16.85
N LEU A 125 -2.87 42.44 15.72
CA LEU A 125 -3.03 43.71 15.04
C LEU A 125 -3.64 44.64 16.08
N PRO A 126 -2.93 45.69 16.54
CA PRO A 126 -3.51 46.66 17.44
C PRO A 126 -4.79 47.19 16.80
N ASN A 127 -5.88 47.19 17.57
CA ASN A 127 -7.15 47.71 17.11
C ASN A 127 -6.93 49.19 16.70
N PRO A 128 -7.31 49.65 15.50
CA PRO A 128 -7.06 51.02 15.06
C PRO A 128 -7.69 52.09 15.98
N ALA A 129 -8.59 51.69 16.88
CA ALA A 129 -9.16 52.54 17.91
C ALA A 129 -8.21 52.86 19.08
N ASP A 130 -7.09 52.16 19.25
CA ASP A 130 -6.10 52.45 20.31
C ASP A 130 -5.10 53.57 19.92
N PHE A 131 -5.18 54.10 18.68
CA PHE A 131 -4.33 55.22 18.22
C PHE A 131 -4.98 56.61 18.36
N ASP A 132 -6.21 56.69 18.88
CA ASP A 132 -7.00 57.94 18.95
C ASP A 132 -7.03 58.60 20.34
N ASP A 133 -6.25 58.11 21.32
CA ASP A 133 -6.17 58.68 22.68
C ASP A 133 -4.76 59.17 23.02
N ASP A 134 -4.29 60.21 22.33
CA ASP A 134 -3.31 61.13 22.91
C ASP A 134 -3.66 62.55 22.44
N GLY A 135 -4.52 63.19 23.23
CA GLY A 135 -4.87 64.59 23.04
C GLY A 135 -3.75 65.50 23.51
N ASP A 136 -3.19 66.32 22.64
CA ASP A 136 -2.85 67.70 22.99
C ASP A 136 -2.68 68.56 21.73
N GLY A 137 -2.97 69.85 21.88
CA GLY A 137 -3.23 70.78 20.80
C GLY A 137 -2.01 71.18 19.97
N GLY A 138 -2.28 71.38 18.68
CA GLY A 138 -1.77 72.56 17.99
C GLY A 138 -0.89 72.32 16.77
N LEU A 139 -1.14 73.18 15.78
CA LEU A 139 -0.30 73.51 14.62
C LEU A 139 -0.30 72.53 13.44
N LEU A 140 -1.23 72.80 12.53
CA LEU A 140 -0.91 73.22 11.16
C LEU A 140 0.59 73.07 10.77
N SER A 141 0.95 71.99 10.09
CA SER A 141 2.16 71.94 9.27
C SER A 141 1.94 71.02 8.05
N PRO A 142 2.35 71.43 6.84
CA PRO A 142 2.23 70.62 5.63
C PRO A 142 3.40 69.64 5.61
N SER A 143 3.16 68.38 5.95
CA SER A 143 4.20 67.35 5.90
C SER A 143 3.59 66.01 5.52
N GLY A 144 3.06 65.95 4.31
CA GLY A 144 2.58 64.71 3.68
C GLY A 144 3.68 63.74 3.26
N GLU A 145 4.93 63.95 3.67
CA GLU A 145 6.09 63.14 3.25
C GLU A 145 6.67 62.26 4.37
N ARG A 146 6.35 62.51 5.66
CA ARG A 146 6.91 61.73 6.78
C ARG A 146 6.09 60.50 7.19
N GLY A 147 4.80 60.49 6.88
CA GLY A 147 3.97 59.31 7.09
C GLY A 147 4.26 58.22 6.05
N ASP A 148 4.51 58.62 4.81
CA ASP A 148 4.71 57.72 3.66
C ASP A 148 5.96 56.84 3.83
N ASP A 149 7.06 57.40 4.34
CA ASP A 149 8.29 56.66 4.64
C ASP A 149 8.10 55.59 5.74
N TYR A 150 7.26 55.85 6.74
CA TYR A 150 7.00 54.89 7.82
C TYR A 150 6.13 53.71 7.34
N TYR A 151 5.12 54.00 6.52
CA TYR A 151 4.31 52.97 5.87
C TYR A 151 5.12 52.15 4.86
N ALA A 152 5.96 52.79 4.04
CA ALA A 152 6.82 52.10 3.08
C ALA A 152 7.86 51.20 3.77
N ALA A 153 8.45 51.65 4.89
CA ALA A 153 9.37 50.84 5.69
C ALA A 153 8.67 49.63 6.33
N MET A 154 7.47 49.82 6.87
CA MET A 154 6.66 48.74 7.45
C MET A 154 6.19 47.74 6.37
N GLU A 155 5.86 48.23 5.17
CA GLU A 155 5.48 47.40 4.03
C GLU A 155 6.67 46.59 3.48
N GLN A 156 7.86 47.19 3.40
CA GLN A 156 9.10 46.45 3.09
C GLN A 156 9.41 45.39 4.13
N GLN A 157 9.23 45.69 5.41
CA GLN A 157 9.49 44.75 6.50
C GLN A 157 8.52 43.57 6.44
N ARG A 158 7.24 43.84 6.15
CA ARG A 158 6.21 42.83 5.94
C ARG A 158 6.46 41.99 4.68
N GLN A 159 6.97 42.61 3.61
CA GLN A 159 7.33 41.93 2.38
C GLN A 159 8.58 41.05 2.55
N MET A 160 9.54 41.47 3.39
CA MET A 160 10.69 40.66 3.80
C MET A 160 10.28 39.46 4.66
N GLU A 161 9.39 39.65 5.64
CA GLU A 161 8.81 38.54 6.43
C GLU A 161 8.09 37.53 5.51
N LEU A 162 7.27 38.03 4.59
CA LEU A 162 6.53 37.19 3.64
C LEU A 162 7.47 36.44 2.67
N MET A 163 8.62 37.02 2.30
CA MET A 163 9.65 36.33 1.53
C MET A 163 10.38 35.29 2.37
N HIS A 164 10.64 35.55 3.64
CA HIS A 164 11.34 34.62 4.52
C HIS A 164 10.47 33.38 4.84
N GLU A 165 9.17 33.57 5.06
CA GLU A 165 8.21 32.47 5.21
C GLU A 165 8.11 31.58 3.97
N GLN A 166 8.25 32.17 2.77
CA GLN A 166 8.27 31.42 1.51
C GLN A 166 9.58 30.62 1.34
N ASP A 167 10.71 31.17 1.75
CA ASP A 167 12.02 30.50 1.67
C ASP A 167 12.11 29.30 2.65
N GLU A 168 11.53 29.41 3.85
CA GLU A 168 11.50 28.31 4.81
C GLU A 168 10.56 27.16 4.36
N GLN A 169 9.45 27.48 3.69
CA GLN A 169 8.59 26.48 3.05
C GLN A 169 9.30 25.77 1.89
N LEU A 170 10.11 26.48 1.11
CA LEU A 170 10.87 25.90 0.00
C LEU A 170 11.91 24.89 0.49
N ASP A 171 12.56 25.10 1.63
CA ASP A 171 13.54 24.15 2.19
C ASP A 171 12.87 22.82 2.63
N GLY A 172 11.63 22.89 3.13
CA GLY A 172 10.79 21.72 3.41
C GLY A 172 10.37 20.97 2.13
N VAL A 173 10.12 21.72 1.04
CA VAL A 173 9.84 21.14 -0.28
C VAL A 173 11.08 20.47 -0.86
N PHE A 174 12.29 21.04 -0.73
CA PHE A 174 13.52 20.43 -1.25
C PHE A 174 13.85 19.08 -0.59
N ARG A 175 13.64 18.94 0.72
CA ARG A 175 13.78 17.64 1.40
C ARG A 175 12.70 16.65 0.98
N THR A 176 11.46 17.11 0.85
CA THR A 176 10.34 16.27 0.39
C THR A 176 10.57 15.80 -1.06
N VAL A 177 11.08 16.65 -1.94
CA VAL A 177 11.41 16.32 -3.34
C VAL A 177 12.62 15.39 -3.43
N GLY A 178 13.64 15.57 -2.56
CA GLY A 178 14.76 14.64 -2.45
C GLY A 178 14.30 13.24 -2.04
N ASN A 179 13.45 13.15 -1.03
CA ASN A 179 12.87 11.89 -0.55
C ASN A 179 11.93 11.27 -1.58
N LEU A 180 11.08 12.07 -2.23
CA LEU A 180 10.22 11.64 -3.34
C LEU A 180 11.02 11.09 -4.51
N ARG A 181 12.15 11.71 -4.85
CA ARG A 181 13.02 11.24 -5.93
C ARG A 181 13.66 9.90 -5.57
N GLN A 182 14.14 9.75 -4.33
CA GLN A 182 14.70 8.48 -3.87
C GLN A 182 13.65 7.38 -3.82
N GLN A 183 12.46 7.70 -3.31
CA GLN A 183 11.33 6.77 -3.26
C GLN A 183 10.81 6.41 -4.66
N ALA A 184 10.77 7.35 -5.61
CA ALA A 184 10.41 7.09 -7.00
C ALA A 184 11.44 6.21 -7.72
N ASP A 185 12.73 6.36 -7.37
CA ASP A 185 13.82 5.56 -7.92
C ASP A 185 13.82 4.13 -7.34
N ASP A 186 13.43 3.97 -6.06
CA ASP A 186 13.24 2.66 -5.43
C ASP A 186 11.96 1.98 -5.94
N MET A 187 10.85 2.72 -6.10
CA MET A 187 9.64 2.22 -6.75
C MET A 187 9.86 1.84 -8.22
N GLY A 188 10.67 2.61 -8.96
CA GLY A 188 11.02 2.30 -10.34
C GLY A 188 11.78 0.97 -10.46
N ARG A 189 12.69 0.71 -9.52
CA ARG A 189 13.45 -0.55 -9.43
C ARG A 189 12.59 -1.72 -8.99
N GLU A 190 11.70 -1.54 -8.01
CA GLU A 190 10.76 -2.58 -7.59
C GLU A 190 9.74 -2.93 -8.68
N LEU A 191 9.25 -1.95 -9.46
CA LEU A 191 8.36 -2.19 -10.60
C LEU A 191 9.08 -2.92 -11.74
N GLU A 192 10.37 -2.64 -11.95
CA GLU A 192 11.22 -3.36 -12.91
C GLU A 192 11.50 -4.80 -12.44
N GLU A 193 11.77 -5.02 -11.15
CA GLU A 193 11.86 -6.37 -10.56
C GLU A 193 10.53 -7.14 -10.62
N GLN A 194 9.40 -6.46 -10.43
CA GLN A 194 8.07 -7.07 -10.54
C GLN A 194 7.70 -7.41 -11.99
N ALA A 195 8.17 -6.65 -12.98
CA ALA A 195 8.03 -7.02 -14.39
C ALA A 195 8.81 -8.30 -14.74
N VAL A 196 9.95 -8.52 -14.07
CA VAL A 196 10.74 -9.76 -14.21
C VAL A 196 10.06 -10.95 -13.50
N MET A 197 9.44 -10.74 -12.34
CA MET A 197 8.73 -11.80 -11.60
C MET A 197 7.44 -12.28 -12.31
N ILE A 198 6.78 -11.42 -13.07
CA ILE A 198 5.60 -11.82 -13.88
C ILE A 198 5.97 -12.84 -14.98
N ASP A 199 7.18 -12.76 -15.55
CA ASP A 199 7.67 -13.72 -16.56
C ASP A 199 7.97 -15.10 -15.93
N GLU A 200 8.40 -15.12 -14.66
CA GLU A 200 8.59 -16.35 -13.89
C GLU A 200 7.26 -16.99 -13.49
N VAL A 201 6.24 -16.19 -13.18
CA VAL A 201 4.88 -16.68 -12.90
C VAL A 201 4.22 -17.25 -14.16
N ASP A 202 4.40 -16.62 -15.33
CA ASP A 202 3.84 -17.09 -16.60
C ASP A 202 4.53 -18.40 -17.05
N THR A 203 5.86 -18.48 -16.93
CA THR A 203 6.60 -19.72 -17.22
C THR A 203 6.29 -20.85 -16.24
N LEU A 204 6.01 -20.54 -14.96
CA LEU A 204 5.56 -21.53 -13.98
C LEU A 204 4.12 -21.98 -14.29
N ALA A 205 3.22 -21.06 -14.67
CA ALA A 205 1.85 -21.35 -15.08
C ALA A 205 1.82 -22.25 -16.33
N ASP A 206 2.66 -21.96 -17.34
CA ASP A 206 2.83 -22.81 -18.53
C ASP A 206 3.33 -24.21 -18.18
N ARG A 207 4.31 -24.29 -17.28
CA ARG A 207 4.87 -25.57 -16.83
C ARG A 207 3.86 -26.39 -16.03
N VAL A 208 3.03 -25.75 -15.21
CA VAL A 208 1.92 -26.37 -14.48
C VAL A 208 0.80 -26.78 -15.45
N GLY A 209 0.43 -25.94 -16.40
CA GLY A 209 -0.55 -26.21 -17.45
C GLY A 209 -0.16 -27.42 -18.30
N GLY A 210 1.10 -27.50 -18.74
CA GLY A 210 1.62 -28.64 -19.48
C GLY A 210 1.62 -29.96 -18.68
N LYS A 211 1.92 -29.89 -17.37
CA LYS A 211 1.83 -31.06 -16.48
C LYS A 211 0.39 -31.51 -16.24
N LEU A 212 -0.54 -30.57 -16.05
CA LEU A 212 -1.97 -30.84 -15.93
C LEU A 212 -2.54 -31.48 -17.21
N GLN A 213 -2.21 -30.93 -18.37
CA GLN A 213 -2.65 -31.48 -19.66
C GLN A 213 -2.09 -32.89 -19.89
N SER A 214 -0.82 -33.11 -19.54
CA SER A 214 -0.20 -34.44 -19.59
C SER A 214 -0.84 -35.42 -18.60
N GLY A 215 -1.14 -34.97 -17.38
CA GLY A 215 -1.85 -35.74 -16.36
C GLY A 215 -3.25 -36.14 -16.82
N MET A 216 -3.99 -35.20 -17.41
CA MET A 216 -5.34 -35.45 -17.91
C MET A 216 -5.35 -36.39 -19.12
N SER A 217 -4.33 -36.29 -19.99
CA SER A 217 -4.14 -37.22 -21.11
C SER A 217 -3.82 -38.64 -20.63
N LYS A 218 -2.97 -38.78 -19.61
CA LYS A 218 -2.68 -40.08 -18.97
C LYS A 218 -3.93 -40.64 -18.26
N LEU A 219 -4.69 -39.80 -17.57
CA LEU A 219 -5.94 -40.20 -16.92
C LEU A 219 -6.95 -40.71 -17.94
N LYS A 220 -7.14 -39.98 -19.06
CA LYS A 220 -8.01 -40.39 -20.16
C LYS A 220 -7.56 -41.70 -20.81
N TYR A 221 -6.25 -41.90 -20.96
CA TYR A 221 -5.67 -43.15 -21.44
C TYR A 221 -5.92 -44.32 -20.48
N ILE A 222 -5.74 -44.10 -19.17
CA ILE A 222 -5.97 -45.13 -18.14
C ILE A 222 -7.46 -45.51 -18.08
N ILE A 223 -8.36 -44.52 -18.10
CA ILE A 223 -9.81 -44.78 -18.12
C ILE A 223 -10.19 -45.62 -19.34
N ARG A 224 -9.74 -45.22 -20.53
CA ARG A 224 -10.01 -45.95 -21.78
C ARG A 224 -9.48 -47.38 -21.74
N LYS A 225 -8.24 -47.56 -21.26
CA LYS A 225 -7.58 -48.87 -21.22
C LYS A 225 -8.20 -49.81 -20.19
N ASN A 226 -8.64 -49.28 -19.05
CA ASN A 226 -9.32 -50.06 -18.01
C ASN A 226 -10.72 -50.51 -18.49
N GLU A 227 -11.47 -49.60 -19.12
CA GLU A 227 -12.79 -49.89 -19.71
C GLU A 227 -12.70 -51.00 -20.77
N ASP A 228 -11.74 -50.93 -21.70
CA ASP A 228 -11.56 -51.94 -22.74
C ASP A 228 -11.19 -53.32 -22.16
N THR A 229 -10.32 -53.39 -21.13
CA THR A 229 -9.91 -54.67 -20.54
C THR A 229 -11.02 -55.35 -19.74
N MET A 230 -11.76 -54.58 -18.94
CA MET A 230 -12.83 -55.14 -18.10
C MET A 230 -14.05 -55.54 -18.95
N SER A 231 -14.39 -54.75 -19.98
CA SER A 231 -15.44 -55.08 -20.94
C SER A 231 -15.10 -56.33 -21.76
N SER A 232 -13.87 -56.40 -22.30
CA SER A 232 -13.43 -57.57 -23.08
C SER A 232 -13.40 -58.86 -22.25
N PHE A 233 -12.97 -58.78 -20.99
CA PHE A 233 -12.99 -59.93 -20.08
C PHE A 233 -14.42 -60.39 -19.76
N ALA A 234 -15.33 -59.46 -19.49
CA ALA A 234 -16.74 -59.77 -19.23
C ALA A 234 -17.42 -60.45 -20.43
N ILE A 235 -17.17 -59.96 -21.65
CA ILE A 235 -17.69 -60.58 -22.88
C ILE A 235 -17.15 -62.01 -23.06
N ALA A 236 -15.85 -62.21 -22.83
CA ALA A 236 -15.23 -63.54 -22.94
C ALA A 236 -15.85 -64.55 -21.95
N VAL A 237 -16.10 -64.13 -20.70
CA VAL A 237 -16.75 -64.97 -19.68
C VAL A 237 -18.20 -65.30 -20.08
N LEU A 238 -18.97 -64.32 -20.58
CA LEU A 238 -20.34 -64.56 -21.06
C LEU A 238 -20.39 -65.58 -22.21
N ILE A 239 -19.48 -65.48 -23.18
CA ILE A 239 -19.39 -66.43 -24.29
C ILE A 239 -19.06 -67.84 -23.77
N PHE A 240 -18.11 -67.97 -22.84
CA PHE A 240 -17.74 -69.25 -22.26
C PHE A 240 -18.92 -69.93 -21.54
N VAL A 241 -19.68 -69.17 -20.76
CA VAL A 241 -20.89 -69.67 -20.08
C VAL A 241 -21.95 -70.10 -21.10
N LEU A 242 -22.15 -69.33 -22.17
CA LEU A 242 -23.09 -69.68 -23.24
C LEU A 242 -22.70 -70.98 -23.94
N VAL A 243 -21.41 -71.17 -24.25
CA VAL A 243 -20.89 -72.41 -24.85
C VAL A 243 -21.11 -73.61 -23.91
N LEU A 244 -20.83 -73.46 -22.61
CA LEU A 244 -21.10 -74.51 -21.63
C LEU A 244 -22.58 -74.89 -21.57
N LEU A 245 -23.48 -73.89 -21.57
CA LEU A 245 -24.93 -74.14 -21.62
C LEU A 245 -25.36 -74.87 -22.90
N LEU A 246 -24.77 -74.51 -24.04
CA LEU A 246 -25.04 -75.19 -25.32
C LEU A 246 -24.60 -76.67 -25.26
N ILE A 247 -23.38 -76.93 -24.79
CA ILE A 247 -22.86 -78.29 -24.64
C ILE A 247 -23.76 -79.10 -23.70
N LEU A 248 -24.14 -78.53 -22.57
CA LEU A 248 -25.02 -79.17 -21.61
C LEU A 248 -26.40 -79.50 -22.20
N LEU A 249 -26.96 -78.61 -23.02
CA LEU A 249 -28.21 -78.85 -23.75
C LEU A 249 -28.06 -79.94 -24.82
N LEU A 250 -26.92 -80.00 -25.52
CA LEU A 250 -26.72 -81.01 -26.57
C LEU A 250 -26.48 -82.42 -26.01
N VAL A 251 -25.90 -82.51 -24.82
CA VAL A 251 -25.58 -83.77 -24.13
C VAL A 251 -26.77 -84.32 -23.35
N LEU A 252 -27.66 -83.44 -22.85
CA LEU A 252 -28.82 -83.79 -22.02
C LEU A 252 -30.10 -83.90 -22.86
#